data_AF-A0A2D5ZY08-F1
#
_entry.id   AF-A0A2D5ZY08-F1
#
_cell.length_a   1.000
_cell.length_b   1.000
_cell.length_c   1.000
_cell.angle_alpha   90.00
_cell.angle_beta   90.00
_cell.angle_gamma   90.00
#
_symmetry.space_group_name_H-M   'P 1'
#
loop_
_entity.id
_entity.type
_entity.pdbx_description
1 polymer ?
#
loop_
_entity_poly.entity_id
_entity_poly.type
_entity_poly.pdbx_seq_one_letter_code
_entity_poly.pdbx_strand_id
1 'polypeptide(L)'
;MGRLLVTVFLFVGLASVKASAAWITFVGPCDQRPLTVIETPAHSTSSAGAITLAVLQRSEIPFVGTEQGFASIFGTPTGMDSMEVISDDEMLAYGWCFSVNDHSPEVYPHEYPVNQQDRILWWYGYAHYKRGEWITQCTPAFRRKPAFLCQGPSQFYRPR
;
A
#
# COMPACT_ATOMS: atom_id res chain seq x y z
N MET A 1 10.11 9.65 70.99
CA MET A 1 10.77 9.65 69.67
C MET A 1 10.08 8.62 68.80
N GLY A 2 9.30 9.03 67.80
CA GLY A 2 8.61 8.10 66.90
C GLY A 2 8.05 8.86 65.71
N ARG A 3 8.88 9.08 64.68
CA ARG A 3 8.44 9.69 63.43
C ARG A 3 7.80 8.62 62.57
N LEU A 4 6.48 8.67 62.45
CA LEU A 4 5.71 7.88 61.49
C LEU A 4 6.00 8.45 60.09
N LEU A 5 6.76 7.71 59.29
CA LEU A 5 7.01 8.03 57.89
C LEU A 5 5.77 7.63 57.08
N VAL A 6 4.96 8.61 56.70
CA VAL A 6 3.83 8.42 55.78
C VAL A 6 4.39 8.39 54.36
N THR A 7 4.56 7.19 53.81
CA THR A 7 4.95 6.99 52.41
C THR A 7 3.74 7.31 51.53
N VAL A 8 3.73 8.49 50.91
CA VAL A 8 2.75 8.86 49.88
C VAL A 8 3.10 8.06 48.62
N PHE A 9 2.37 6.97 48.37
CA PHE A 9 2.40 6.25 47.10
C PHE A 9 1.72 7.13 46.04
N LEU A 10 2.53 7.86 45.28
CA LEU A 10 2.08 8.61 44.11
C LEU A 10 1.71 7.59 43.02
N PHE A 11 0.44 7.18 42.97
CA PHE A 11 -0.15 6.43 41.86
C PHE A 11 -0.19 7.38 40.64
N VAL A 12 0.94 7.49 39.94
CA VAL A 12 0.99 8.08 38.60
C VAL A 12 0.25 7.10 37.68
N GLY A 13 -1.05 7.34 37.50
CA GLY A 13 -1.85 6.61 36.54
C GLY A 13 -1.24 6.76 35.15
N LEU A 14 -0.69 5.66 34.63
CA LEU A 14 -0.36 5.52 33.22
C LEU A 14 -1.68 5.56 32.44
N ALA A 15 -2.15 6.77 32.14
CA ALA A 15 -3.15 6.97 31.11
C ALA A 15 -2.49 6.52 29.80
N SER A 16 -2.80 5.30 29.35
CA SER A 16 -2.45 4.84 28.01
C SER A 16 -3.11 5.78 26.99
N VAL A 17 -2.37 6.78 26.55
CA VAL A 17 -2.67 7.49 25.31
C VAL A 17 -2.66 6.44 24.21
N LYS A 18 -3.85 6.02 23.77
CA LYS A 18 -3.99 5.18 22.58
C LYS A 18 -3.59 6.05 21.41
N ALA A 19 -2.31 6.00 21.05
CA ALA A 19 -1.84 6.54 19.79
C ALA A 19 -2.63 5.83 18.69
N SER A 20 -3.42 6.61 17.96
CA SER A 20 -4.15 6.10 16.81
C SER A 20 -3.33 6.34 15.57
N ALA A 21 -3.20 5.31 14.76
CA ALA A 21 -2.49 5.33 13.51
C ALA A 21 -3.32 4.66 12.42
N ALA A 22 -3.11 5.07 11.18
CA ALA A 22 -3.57 4.33 10.01
C ALA A 22 -2.55 3.23 9.68
N TRP A 23 -3.01 2.22 8.95
CA TRP A 23 -2.15 1.14 8.45
C TRP A 23 -2.06 1.19 6.94
N ILE A 24 -0.84 1.15 6.40
CA ILE A 24 -0.60 0.98 4.97
C ILE A 24 -0.04 -0.41 4.71
N THR A 25 -0.68 -1.15 3.84
CA THR A 25 -0.25 -2.49 3.40
C THR A 25 0.11 -2.44 1.92
N PHE A 26 1.23 -3.03 1.54
CA PHE A 26 1.61 -3.19 0.14
C PHE A 26 1.64 -4.67 -0.24
N VAL A 27 0.93 -5.05 -1.29
CA VAL A 27 0.88 -6.42 -1.83
C VAL A 27 1.46 -6.44 -3.24
N GLY A 28 2.48 -7.28 -3.44
CA GLY A 28 3.21 -7.37 -4.69
C GLY A 28 2.55 -8.28 -5.74
N PRO A 29 3.22 -8.46 -6.90
CA PRO A 29 2.67 -9.22 -8.03
C PRO A 29 2.67 -10.75 -7.87
N CYS A 30 3.36 -11.32 -6.88
CA CYS A 30 3.70 -12.75 -6.90
C CYS A 30 3.10 -13.58 -5.75
N ASP A 31 2.70 -12.94 -4.67
CA ASP A 31 2.14 -13.58 -3.47
C ASP A 31 1.06 -12.69 -2.87
N GLN A 32 0.04 -13.29 -2.26
CA GLN A 32 -0.99 -12.55 -1.51
C GLN A 32 -0.44 -11.99 -0.19
N ARG A 33 0.68 -12.54 0.30
CA ARG A 33 1.37 -12.02 1.50
C ARG A 33 1.87 -10.59 1.25
N PRO A 34 1.63 -9.66 2.19
CA PRO A 34 2.16 -8.31 2.09
C PRO A 34 3.69 -8.30 1.93
N LEU A 35 4.16 -7.39 1.08
CA LEU A 35 5.57 -6.99 1.03
C LEU A 35 5.97 -6.31 2.33
N THR A 36 5.11 -5.40 2.81
CA THR A 36 5.25 -4.71 4.09
C THR A 36 3.90 -4.21 4.60
N VAL A 37 3.82 -4.01 5.91
CA VAL A 37 2.70 -3.38 6.62
C VAL A 37 3.31 -2.31 7.53
N ILE A 38 2.87 -1.07 7.38
CA ILE A 38 3.44 0.09 8.07
C ILE A 38 2.32 0.81 8.81
N GLU A 39 2.52 0.99 10.11
CA GLU A 39 1.68 1.85 10.94
C GLU A 39 2.19 3.29 10.84
N THR A 40 1.29 4.25 10.63
CA THR A 40 1.66 5.66 10.47
C THR A 40 0.63 6.58 11.10
N PRO A 41 1.05 7.67 11.77
CA PRO A 41 0.11 8.70 12.19
C PRO A 41 -0.68 9.21 10.98
N ALA A 42 -2.00 9.31 11.14
CA ALA A 42 -2.88 9.95 10.17
C ALA A 42 -3.56 11.14 10.85
N HIS A 43 -3.57 12.27 10.16
CA HIS A 43 -4.36 13.43 10.53
C HIS A 43 -5.62 13.43 9.66
N SER A 44 -6.76 13.86 10.20
CA SER A 44 -8.07 13.83 9.52
C SER A 44 -8.14 14.66 8.23
N THR A 45 -7.08 15.40 7.89
CA THR A 45 -6.96 16.22 6.68
C THR A 45 -6.03 15.61 5.62
N SER A 46 -5.41 14.47 5.90
CA SER A 46 -4.46 13.83 4.98
C SER A 46 -5.18 12.91 4.00
N SER A 47 -4.76 12.92 2.74
CA SER A 47 -5.28 12.01 1.71
C SER A 47 -4.50 10.69 1.68
N ALA A 48 -5.08 9.65 1.08
CA ALA A 48 -4.40 8.36 0.90
C ALA A 48 -3.07 8.52 0.14
N GLY A 49 -3.05 9.40 -0.86
CA GLY A 49 -1.87 9.77 -1.62
C GLY A 49 -0.78 10.41 -0.78
N ALA A 50 -1.12 11.45 0.00
CA ALA A 50 -0.18 12.17 0.84
C ALA A 50 0.45 11.27 1.91
N ILE A 51 -0.38 10.47 2.61
CA ILE A 51 0.13 9.56 3.64
C ILE A 51 1.03 8.49 3.02
N THR A 52 0.63 7.94 1.86
CA THR A 52 1.45 6.93 1.15
C THR A 52 2.80 7.52 0.74
N LEU A 53 2.83 8.70 0.15
CA LEU A 53 4.07 9.36 -0.27
C LEU A 53 5.02 9.57 0.91
N ALA A 54 4.51 10.09 2.03
CA ALA A 54 5.30 10.27 3.25
C ALA A 54 5.85 8.95 3.80
N VAL A 55 5.05 7.88 3.77
CA VAL A 55 5.48 6.54 4.19
C VAL A 55 6.58 5.99 3.29
N LEU A 56 6.44 6.11 1.96
CA LEU A 56 7.44 5.63 1.01
C LEU A 56 8.77 6.37 1.18
N GLN A 57 8.73 7.69 1.32
CA GLN A 57 9.91 8.53 1.55
C GLN A 57 10.61 8.19 2.88
N ARG A 58 9.86 8.15 3.98
CA ARG A 58 10.41 7.85 5.32
C ARG A 58 11.00 6.45 5.43
N SER A 59 10.41 5.49 4.71
CA SER A 59 10.82 4.09 4.77
C SER A 59 11.85 3.72 3.70
N GLU A 60 12.31 4.71 2.91
CA GLU A 60 13.26 4.52 1.81
C GLU A 60 12.84 3.42 0.81
N ILE A 61 11.52 3.24 0.64
CA ILE A 61 10.98 2.30 -0.35
C ILE A 61 11.10 2.96 -1.72
N PRO A 62 11.74 2.34 -2.73
CA PRO A 62 11.89 2.96 -4.04
C PRO A 62 10.53 3.11 -4.72
N PHE A 63 10.24 4.30 -5.26
CA PHE A 63 8.99 4.60 -5.96
C PHE A 63 9.19 5.60 -7.09
N VAL A 64 8.23 5.62 -8.03
CA VAL A 64 8.06 6.65 -9.06
C VAL A 64 6.61 7.08 -9.03
N GLY A 65 6.35 8.34 -8.66
CA GLY A 65 4.98 8.85 -8.56
C GLY A 65 4.87 10.10 -7.69
N THR A 66 3.62 10.50 -7.46
CA THR A 66 3.23 11.63 -6.61
C THR A 66 2.03 11.21 -5.77
N GLU A 67 1.49 12.12 -4.96
CA GLU A 67 0.24 11.86 -4.21
C GLU A 67 -0.94 11.49 -5.13
N GLN A 68 -0.92 11.94 -6.40
CA GLN A 68 -1.95 11.57 -7.36
C GLN A 68 -1.90 10.09 -7.76
N GLY A 69 -0.76 9.41 -7.60
CA GLY A 69 -0.62 8.01 -7.94
C GLY A 69 0.83 7.58 -8.10
N PHE A 70 1.04 6.27 -8.05
CA PHE A 70 2.36 5.66 -8.13
C PHE A 70 2.46 4.75 -9.34
N ALA A 71 3.31 5.13 -10.29
CA ALA A 71 3.64 4.29 -11.44
C ALA A 71 4.49 3.09 -11.00
N SER A 72 5.39 3.29 -10.04
CA SER A 72 6.25 2.23 -9.48
C SER A 72 6.35 2.33 -7.97
N ILE A 73 6.34 1.18 -7.29
CA ILE A 73 6.67 1.00 -5.88
C ILE A 73 7.46 -0.32 -5.80
N PHE A 74 8.50 -0.39 -4.98
CA PHE A 74 9.42 -1.53 -4.92
C PHE A 74 10.14 -1.83 -6.25
N GLY A 75 10.22 -0.86 -7.16
CA GLY A 75 10.84 -1.05 -8.46
C GLY A 75 10.01 -1.92 -9.43
N THR A 76 8.68 -1.94 -9.30
CA THR A 76 7.82 -2.55 -10.32
C THR A 76 8.03 -1.87 -11.68
N PRO A 77 7.90 -2.59 -12.80
CA PRO A 77 8.05 -2.00 -14.12
C PRO A 77 6.97 -0.95 -14.41
N THR A 78 7.24 -0.11 -15.41
CA THR A 78 6.35 0.96 -15.87
C THR A 78 6.29 1.01 -17.39
N GLY A 79 5.26 1.67 -17.93
CA GLY A 79 5.13 1.85 -19.38
C GLY A 79 4.97 0.53 -20.13
N MET A 80 5.78 0.34 -21.17
CA MET A 80 5.74 -0.89 -21.98
C MET A 80 6.17 -2.13 -21.19
N ASP A 81 7.09 -1.97 -20.24
CA ASP A 81 7.61 -3.09 -19.43
C ASP A 81 6.58 -3.61 -18.42
N SER A 82 5.51 -2.86 -18.16
CA SER A 82 4.38 -3.27 -17.34
C SER A 82 3.20 -3.79 -18.16
N MET A 83 3.42 -4.21 -19.41
CA MET A 83 2.37 -4.80 -20.25
C MET A 83 2.64 -6.26 -20.59
N GLU A 84 1.60 -7.08 -20.57
CA GLU A 84 1.60 -8.46 -21.06
C GLU A 84 0.70 -8.54 -22.28
N VAL A 85 1.30 -8.70 -23.47
CA VAL A 85 0.56 -8.92 -24.72
C VAL A 85 0.24 -10.40 -24.83
N ILE A 86 -1.04 -10.75 -24.82
CA ILE A 86 -1.53 -12.14 -24.90
C ILE A 86 -1.81 -12.50 -26.37
N SER A 87 -2.40 -11.58 -27.13
CA SER A 87 -2.67 -11.68 -28.57
C SER A 87 -2.78 -10.28 -29.18
N ASP A 88 -3.03 -10.21 -30.49
CA ASP A 88 -3.25 -8.94 -31.22
C ASP A 88 -4.44 -8.13 -30.68
N ASP A 89 -5.41 -8.79 -30.03
CA ASP A 89 -6.64 -8.19 -29.48
C ASP A 89 -6.76 -8.31 -27.95
N GLU A 90 -5.75 -8.80 -27.25
CA GLU A 90 -5.79 -9.04 -25.80
C GLU A 90 -4.46 -8.65 -25.12
N MET A 91 -4.56 -7.78 -24.11
CA MET A 91 -3.40 -7.39 -23.30
C MET A 91 -3.79 -7.08 -21.85
N LEU A 92 -2.81 -7.20 -20.96
CA LEU A 92 -2.91 -6.77 -19.57
C LEU A 92 -1.97 -5.61 -19.32
N ALA A 93 -2.51 -4.52 -18.76
CA ALA A 93 -1.73 -3.37 -18.33
C ALA A 93 -1.60 -3.40 -16.80
N TYR A 94 -0.39 -3.63 -16.30
CA TYR A 94 -0.11 -3.74 -14.87
C TYR A 94 0.18 -2.39 -14.22
N GLY A 95 -0.25 -2.24 -12.97
CA GLY A 95 -0.06 -1.01 -12.20
C GLY A 95 -0.49 -1.15 -10.75
N TRP A 96 -0.26 -0.10 -9.97
CA TRP A 96 -0.65 -0.03 -8.56
C TRP A 96 -2.07 0.46 -8.41
N CYS A 97 -2.87 -0.31 -7.68
CA CYS A 97 -4.21 0.04 -7.26
C CYS A 97 -4.27 0.24 -5.75
N PHE A 98 -5.25 1.00 -5.29
CA PHE A 98 -5.42 1.29 -3.87
C PHE A 98 -6.87 1.15 -3.41
N SER A 99 -7.03 0.92 -2.11
CA SER A 99 -8.31 0.89 -1.42
C SER A 99 -8.12 1.40 0.00
N VAL A 100 -9.18 1.95 0.58
CA VAL A 100 -9.23 2.32 2.00
C VAL A 100 -10.39 1.57 2.64
N ASN A 101 -10.12 0.84 3.73
CA ASN A 101 -11.10 0.01 4.43
C ASN A 101 -11.87 -0.94 3.47
N ASP A 102 -11.14 -1.62 2.61
CA ASP A 102 -11.65 -2.56 1.59
C ASP A 102 -12.56 -1.92 0.51
N HIS A 103 -12.66 -0.59 0.47
CA HIS A 103 -13.32 0.16 -0.60
C HIS A 103 -12.28 0.72 -1.59
N SER A 104 -12.40 0.34 -2.86
CA SER A 104 -11.58 0.85 -3.97
C SER A 104 -12.30 2.03 -4.63
N PRO A 105 -11.93 3.28 -4.33
CA PRO A 105 -12.63 4.44 -4.85
C PRO A 105 -12.30 4.71 -6.32
N GLU A 106 -13.23 5.31 -7.05
CA GLU A 106 -13.04 5.77 -8.45
C GLU A 106 -12.50 7.21 -8.52
N VAL A 107 -11.63 7.59 -7.57
CA VAL A 107 -10.93 8.88 -7.53
C VAL A 107 -9.44 8.66 -7.31
N TYR A 108 -8.62 9.68 -7.57
CA TYR A 108 -7.20 9.56 -7.31
C TYR A 108 -6.91 9.51 -5.80
N PRO A 109 -5.83 8.84 -5.35
CA PRO A 109 -5.44 8.76 -3.95
C PRO A 109 -5.32 10.11 -3.24
N HIS A 110 -4.90 11.17 -3.94
CA HIS A 110 -4.80 12.52 -3.36
C HIS A 110 -6.16 13.15 -3.04
N GLU A 111 -7.25 12.66 -3.64
CA GLU A 111 -8.62 13.15 -3.44
C GLU A 111 -9.36 12.35 -2.36
N TYR A 112 -8.83 11.20 -1.96
CA TYR A 112 -9.47 10.33 -0.98
C TYR A 112 -8.97 10.62 0.44
N PRO A 113 -9.79 11.19 1.34
CA PRO A 113 -9.38 11.50 2.71
C PRO A 113 -9.19 10.22 3.52
N VAL A 114 -8.24 10.22 4.44
CA VAL A 114 -7.94 9.11 5.34
C VAL A 114 -7.99 9.59 6.78
N ASN A 115 -8.69 8.82 7.61
CA ASN A 115 -8.80 9.06 9.03
C ASN A 115 -7.78 8.25 9.82
N GLN A 116 -7.74 8.56 11.10
CA GLN A 116 -7.17 7.68 12.11
C GLN A 116 -7.82 6.29 12.01
N GLN A 117 -7.04 5.23 12.28
CA GLN A 117 -7.45 3.82 12.20
C GLN A 117 -7.83 3.26 10.82
N ASP A 118 -7.80 4.07 9.75
CA ASP A 118 -8.09 3.57 8.41
C ASP A 118 -6.98 2.62 7.91
N ARG A 119 -7.39 1.68 7.06
CA ARG A 119 -6.50 0.69 6.43
C ARG A 119 -6.38 1.00 4.95
N ILE A 120 -5.23 1.54 4.56
CA ILE A 120 -4.85 1.72 3.16
C ILE A 120 -4.21 0.41 2.68
N LEU A 121 -4.71 -0.12 1.57
CA LEU A 121 -4.10 -1.24 0.87
C LEU A 121 -3.70 -0.78 -0.52
N TRP A 122 -2.43 -0.96 -0.85
CA TRP A 122 -1.90 -0.89 -2.20
C TRP A 122 -1.62 -2.30 -2.70
N TRP A 123 -2.09 -2.64 -3.89
CA TRP A 123 -1.76 -3.91 -4.54
C TRP A 123 -1.35 -3.71 -5.97
N TYR A 124 -0.39 -4.52 -6.42
CA TYR A 124 -0.06 -4.59 -7.84
C TYR A 124 -1.13 -5.42 -8.55
N GLY A 125 -1.85 -4.78 -9.46
CA GLY A 125 -2.93 -5.36 -10.23
C GLY A 125 -2.76 -5.11 -11.71
N TYR A 126 -3.77 -5.47 -12.47
CA TYR A 126 -3.84 -5.17 -13.89
C TYR A 126 -5.23 -4.77 -14.34
N ALA A 127 -5.27 -3.96 -15.39
CA ALA A 127 -6.43 -3.78 -16.24
C ALA A 127 -6.37 -4.76 -17.41
N HIS A 128 -7.51 -5.30 -17.81
CA HIS A 128 -7.61 -6.29 -18.88
C HIS A 128 -8.30 -5.66 -20.09
N TYR A 129 -7.57 -5.58 -21.20
CA TYR A 129 -8.10 -5.16 -22.49
C TYR A 129 -8.36 -6.39 -23.36
N LYS A 130 -9.54 -6.46 -23.98
CA LYS A 130 -9.91 -7.52 -24.91
C LYS A 130 -10.86 -6.99 -25.97
N ARG A 131 -10.53 -7.18 -27.25
CA ARG A 131 -11.40 -6.85 -28.41
C ARG A 131 -11.92 -5.41 -28.42
N GLY A 132 -11.09 -4.43 -28.10
CA GLY A 132 -11.51 -3.03 -28.09
C GLY A 132 -11.91 -2.48 -26.72
N GLU A 133 -12.10 -3.34 -25.71
CA GLU A 133 -12.72 -2.94 -24.45
C GLU A 133 -11.83 -3.23 -23.24
N TRP A 134 -11.85 -2.32 -22.26
CA TRP A 134 -11.29 -2.56 -20.93
C TRP A 134 -12.34 -3.25 -20.06
N ILE A 135 -12.20 -4.56 -19.87
CA ILE A 135 -13.23 -5.40 -19.23
C ILE A 135 -13.07 -5.51 -17.70
N THR A 136 -11.85 -5.30 -17.19
CA THR A 136 -11.60 -5.24 -15.74
C THR A 136 -10.50 -4.24 -15.42
N GLN A 137 -10.50 -3.75 -14.18
CA GLN A 137 -9.43 -2.93 -13.63
C GLN A 137 -9.05 -3.46 -12.24
N CYS A 138 -7.80 -3.25 -11.86
CA CYS A 138 -7.29 -3.59 -10.54
C CYS A 138 -7.46 -5.07 -10.12
N THR A 139 -7.48 -6.01 -11.08
CA THR A 139 -7.44 -7.43 -10.75
C THR A 139 -6.06 -7.77 -10.15
N PRO A 140 -5.96 -8.39 -8.96
CA PRO A 140 -4.66 -8.60 -8.33
C PRO A 140 -3.73 -9.52 -9.13
N ALA A 141 -2.51 -9.06 -9.39
CA ALA A 141 -1.55 -9.77 -10.25
C ALA A 141 -1.09 -11.10 -9.65
N PHE A 142 -1.04 -11.22 -8.31
CA PHE A 142 -0.65 -12.46 -7.61
C PHE A 142 -1.58 -13.64 -7.88
N ARG A 143 -2.78 -13.42 -8.43
CA ARG A 143 -3.67 -14.50 -8.87
C ARG A 143 -3.16 -15.19 -10.12
N ARG A 144 -2.46 -14.46 -11.00
CA ARG A 144 -1.86 -14.98 -12.24
C ARG A 144 -0.39 -15.33 -12.08
N LYS A 145 0.36 -14.59 -11.25
CA LYS A 145 1.81 -14.75 -11.05
C LYS A 145 2.60 -14.71 -12.38
N PRO A 146 2.49 -13.62 -13.14
CA PRO A 146 3.09 -13.54 -14.47
C PRO A 146 4.62 -13.70 -14.40
N ALA A 147 5.17 -14.50 -15.32
CA ALA A 147 6.58 -14.92 -15.27
C ALA A 147 7.55 -13.74 -15.32
N PHE A 148 7.27 -12.71 -16.14
CA PHE A 148 8.12 -11.53 -16.27
C PHE A 148 8.21 -10.70 -14.97
N LEU A 149 7.22 -10.80 -14.07
CA LEU A 149 7.28 -10.18 -12.74
C LEU A 149 7.84 -11.10 -11.67
N CYS A 150 7.63 -12.42 -11.80
CA CYS A 150 7.82 -13.37 -10.70
C CYS A 150 8.95 -14.39 -10.87
N GLN A 151 9.59 -14.46 -12.03
CA GLN A 151 10.61 -15.48 -12.35
C GLN A 151 11.96 -14.89 -12.79
N GLY A 152 12.22 -13.60 -12.56
CA GLY A 152 13.49 -12.92 -12.87
C GLY A 152 14.32 -12.52 -11.65
N PRO A 153 15.52 -11.95 -11.83
CA PRO A 153 16.35 -11.40 -10.74
C PRO A 153 15.78 -10.11 -10.11
N SER A 154 14.58 -9.70 -10.51
CA SER A 154 13.88 -8.58 -9.91
C SER A 154 13.53 -8.88 -8.45
N GLN A 155 13.53 -7.85 -7.61
CA GLN A 155 13.38 -7.93 -6.14
C GLN A 155 12.07 -8.60 -5.66
N PHE A 156 11.19 -8.97 -6.58
CA PHE A 156 9.94 -9.69 -6.34
C PHE A 156 10.11 -11.21 -6.30
N TYR A 157 11.26 -11.72 -6.72
CA TYR A 157 11.66 -13.11 -6.52
C TYR A 157 12.06 -13.32 -5.05
N ARG A 158 11.16 -13.91 -4.25
CA ARG A 158 11.53 -14.52 -2.96
C ARG A 158 11.71 -16.03 -3.16
N PRO A 159 12.93 -16.54 -3.45
CA PRO A 159 13.23 -17.92 -3.10
C PRO A 159 13.29 -17.98 -1.57
N ARG A 160 12.77 -19.07 -1.02
CA ARG A 160 12.62 -19.28 0.43
C ARG A 160 13.95 -19.24 1.17
#